data_AF-A0A935VSV2-F1
#
_entry.id   AF-A0A935VSV2-F1
#
_cell.length_a   1.000
_cell.length_b   1.000
_cell.length_c   1.000
_cell.angle_alpha   90.00
_cell.angle_beta   90.00
_cell.angle_gamma   90.00
#
_symmetry.space_group_name_H-M   'P 1'
#
loop_
_entity.id
_entity.type
_entity.pdbx_description
1 polymer ?
#
loop_
_entity_poly.entity_id
_entity_poly.type
_entity_poly.pdbx_seq_one_letter_code
_entity_poly.pdbx_strand_id
1 'polypeptide(L)'
;MKKGIMIASNEEKLFTETGQKIKGAEQGQLFGKACFKINGKAFICFFQQCMVFKLTGKEHTEALSLDGAQLFDPSGKDRPMKEWVQVPFDYKVKWLPFAKAAYNYVK
;
A
#
# COMPACT_ATOMS: atom_id res chain seq x y z
N MET A 1 32.15 -2.94 -11.13
CA MET A 1 30.75 -3.39 -11.23
C MET A 1 29.86 -2.15 -11.31
N LYS A 2 29.29 -1.85 -12.48
CA LYS A 2 28.36 -0.72 -12.61
C LYS A 2 27.06 -1.14 -11.92
N LYS A 3 26.66 -0.45 -10.83
CA LYS A 3 25.30 -0.54 -10.30
C LYS A 3 24.37 -0.18 -11.46
N GLY A 4 23.74 -1.19 -12.06
CA GLY A 4 22.70 -0.96 -13.06
C GLY A 4 21.66 -0.05 -12.44
N ILE A 5 21.33 1.04 -13.12
CA ILE A 5 20.25 1.93 -12.70
C ILE A 5 18.97 1.09 -12.80
N MET A 6 18.50 0.55 -11.67
CA MET A 6 17.18 -0.06 -11.61
C MET A 6 16.16 1.07 -11.74
N ILE A 7 15.53 1.14 -12.91
CA ILE A 7 14.43 2.06 -13.14
C ILE A 7 13.23 1.51 -12.36
N ALA A 8 12.75 2.27 -11.37
CA ALA A 8 11.55 1.92 -10.62
C ALA A 8 10.37 1.68 -11.57
N SER A 9 9.56 0.66 -11.28
CA SER A 9 8.38 0.33 -12.06
C SER A 9 7.32 1.45 -11.97
N ASN A 10 6.32 1.45 -12.86
CA ASN A 10 5.27 2.47 -12.81
C ASN A 10 4.43 2.37 -11.52
N GLU A 11 4.26 1.15 -11.02
CA GLU A 11 3.60 0.81 -9.76
C GLU A 11 4.37 1.37 -8.57
N GLU A 12 5.69 1.18 -8.54
CA GLU A 12 6.56 1.68 -7.47
C GLU A 12 6.65 3.21 -7.47
N LYS A 13 6.69 3.83 -8.66
CA LYS A 13 6.61 5.29 -8.82
C LYS A 13 5.29 5.82 -8.27
N LEU A 14 4.16 5.24 -8.70
CA LEU A 14 2.85 5.69 -8.21
C LEU A 14 2.68 5.46 -6.71
N PHE A 15 3.23 4.36 -6.16
CA PHE A 15 3.27 4.11 -4.73
C PHE A 15 3.97 5.27 -3.99
N THR A 16 5.17 5.62 -4.46
CA THR A 16 5.99 6.67 -3.87
C THR A 16 5.31 8.03 -3.96
N GLU A 17 4.81 8.39 -5.14
CA GLU A 17 4.07 9.65 -5.36
C GLU A 17 2.81 9.74 -4.51
N THR A 18 2.08 8.64 -4.34
CA THR A 18 0.86 8.59 -3.52
C THR A 18 1.16 8.87 -2.06
N GLY A 19 2.19 8.23 -1.50
CA GLY A 19 2.61 8.47 -0.12
C GLY A 19 3.12 9.90 0.11
N GLN A 20 3.92 10.44 -0.83
CA GLN A 20 4.45 11.81 -0.76
C GLN A 20 3.35 12.89 -0.84
N LYS A 21 2.21 12.61 -1.49
CA LYS A 21 1.05 13.52 -1.52
C LYS A 21 0.31 13.63 -0.17
N ILE A 22 0.57 12.74 0.79
CA ILE A 22 -0.09 12.74 2.09
C ILE A 22 0.77 13.51 3.10
N LYS A 23 0.27 14.68 3.52
CA LYS A 23 0.99 15.57 4.44
C LYS A 23 1.30 14.86 5.77
N GLY A 24 2.57 14.90 6.17
CA GLY A 24 3.06 14.29 7.42
C GLY A 24 3.29 12.78 7.32
N ALA A 25 3.03 12.15 6.17
CA ALA A 25 3.45 10.77 5.95
C ALA A 25 4.97 10.70 5.81
N GLU A 26 5.56 9.69 6.45
CA GLU A 26 6.98 9.38 6.42
C GLU A 26 7.19 8.05 5.71
N GLN A 27 8.23 7.97 4.89
CA GLN A 27 8.63 6.70 4.29
C GLN A 27 9.29 5.80 5.34
N GLY A 28 9.07 4.49 5.23
CA GLY A 28 9.61 3.52 6.17
C GLY A 28 9.59 2.10 5.63
N GLN A 29 9.65 1.15 6.56
CA GLN A 29 9.61 -0.28 6.27
C GLN A 29 8.54 -0.96 7.12
N LEU A 30 7.79 -1.89 6.51
CA LEU A 30 6.84 -2.79 7.15
C LEU A 30 7.13 -4.20 6.65
N PHE A 31 7.57 -5.10 7.54
CA PHE A 31 8.02 -6.46 7.16
C PHE A 31 9.11 -6.47 6.07
N GLY A 32 10.03 -5.48 6.10
CA GLY A 32 11.07 -5.32 5.09
C GLY A 32 10.56 -4.87 3.71
N LYS A 33 9.33 -4.37 3.62
CA LYS A 33 8.73 -3.77 2.43
C LYS A 33 8.61 -2.26 2.61
N ALA A 34 8.81 -1.50 1.54
CA ALA A 34 8.63 -0.05 1.55
C ALA A 34 7.20 0.30 1.98
N CYS A 35 7.06 1.24 2.91
CA CYS A 35 5.77 1.68 3.43
C CYS A 35 5.74 3.21 3.61
N PHE A 36 4.55 3.76 3.78
CA PHE A 36 4.38 5.07 4.40
C PHE A 36 3.62 4.93 5.73
N LYS A 37 4.03 5.76 6.69
CA LYS A 37 3.52 5.78 8.07
C LYS A 37 3.25 7.20 8.53
N ILE A 38 2.39 7.35 9.54
CA ILE A 38 2.16 8.60 10.27
C ILE A 38 2.23 8.28 11.76
N ASN A 39 2.95 9.08 12.54
CA ASN A 39 3.12 8.88 13.99
C ASN A 39 3.54 7.44 14.35
N GLY A 40 4.45 6.85 13.56
CA GLY A 40 4.92 5.47 13.74
C GLY A 40 3.98 4.37 13.25
N LYS A 41 2.76 4.68 12.79
CA LYS A 41 1.77 3.70 12.30
C LYS A 41 1.75 3.64 10.78
N ALA A 42 2.06 2.47 10.20
CA ALA A 42 1.99 2.27 8.77
C ALA A 42 0.53 2.24 8.28
N PHE A 43 0.28 2.83 7.10
CA PHE A 43 -1.06 2.86 6.49
C PHE A 43 -1.06 2.40 5.02
N ILE A 44 0.07 2.51 4.31
CA ILE A 44 0.27 1.87 3.00
C ILE A 44 1.61 1.15 2.91
N CYS A 45 1.66 0.09 2.12
CA CYS A 45 2.85 -0.73 1.88
C CYS A 45 2.92 -1.15 0.40
N PHE A 46 4.12 -1.23 -0.18
CA PHE A 46 4.33 -1.72 -1.54
C PHE A 46 4.71 -3.20 -1.52
N PHE A 47 3.94 -4.03 -2.20
CA PHE A 47 4.15 -5.47 -2.21
C PHE A 47 3.70 -6.06 -3.54
N GLN A 48 4.56 -6.85 -4.18
CA GLN A 48 4.26 -7.54 -5.45
C GLN A 48 3.64 -6.62 -6.52
N GLN A 49 4.22 -5.43 -6.72
CA GLN A 49 3.73 -4.43 -7.69
C GLN A 49 2.30 -3.92 -7.40
N CYS A 50 1.79 -4.18 -6.20
CA CYS A 50 0.50 -3.73 -5.72
C CYS A 50 0.67 -2.71 -4.59
N MET A 51 -0.35 -1.90 -4.38
CA MET A 51 -0.48 -1.08 -3.19
C MET A 51 -1.27 -1.86 -2.15
N VAL A 52 -0.77 -1.90 -0.92
CA VAL A 52 -1.48 -2.47 0.22
C VAL A 52 -1.95 -1.35 1.12
N PHE A 53 -3.23 -1.34 1.48
CA PHE A 53 -3.84 -0.32 2.34
C PHE A 53 -4.32 -0.93 3.64
N LYS A 54 -4.10 -0.23 4.76
CA LYS A 54 -4.79 -0.53 6.02
C LYS A 54 -6.15 0.14 6.03
N LEU A 55 -7.23 -0.60 5.75
CA LEU A 55 -8.59 -0.09 5.62
C LEU A 55 -9.54 -0.76 6.61
N THR A 56 -10.67 -0.11 6.86
CA THR A 56 -11.81 -0.66 7.60
C THR A 56 -13.12 -0.26 6.91
N GLY A 57 -14.25 -0.79 7.39
CA GLY A 57 -15.58 -0.38 6.95
C GLY A 57 -15.84 -0.48 5.45
N LYS A 58 -16.42 0.59 4.88
CA LYS A 58 -16.86 0.64 3.49
C LYS A 58 -15.67 0.56 2.53
N GLU A 59 -14.59 1.28 2.80
CA GLU A 59 -13.41 1.34 1.95
C GLU A 59 -12.68 -0.01 1.92
N HIS A 60 -12.65 -0.74 3.03
CA HIS A 60 -12.15 -2.11 3.08
C HIS A 60 -12.96 -3.05 2.19
N THR A 61 -14.29 -3.02 2.36
CA THR A 61 -15.21 -3.86 1.57
C THR A 61 -15.09 -3.53 0.08
N GLU A 62 -15.06 -2.25 -0.27
CA GLU A 62 -14.88 -1.78 -1.64
C GLU A 62 -13.56 -2.26 -2.23
N ALA A 63 -12.44 -2.06 -1.52
CA ALA A 63 -11.13 -2.47 -2.00
C ALA A 63 -11.03 -3.98 -2.20
N LEU A 64 -11.59 -4.77 -1.28
CA LEU A 64 -11.55 -6.24 -1.36
C LEU A 64 -12.50 -6.79 -2.45
N SER A 65 -13.48 -6.01 -2.90
CA SER A 65 -14.38 -6.39 -3.98
C SER A 65 -13.79 -6.25 -5.39
N LEU A 66 -12.61 -5.63 -5.52
CA LEU A 66 -11.94 -5.42 -6.81
C LEU A 66 -11.30 -6.73 -7.30
N ASP A 67 -11.32 -6.97 -8.61
CA ASP A 67 -10.74 -8.18 -9.19
C ASP A 67 -9.23 -8.25 -8.93
N GLY A 68 -8.77 -9.40 -8.43
CA GLY A 68 -7.37 -9.60 -8.04
C GLY A 68 -6.96 -8.90 -6.74
N ALA A 69 -7.86 -8.19 -6.06
CA ALA A 69 -7.60 -7.74 -4.70
C ALA A 69 -7.70 -8.92 -3.72
N GLN A 70 -6.88 -8.86 -2.67
CA GLN A 70 -6.83 -9.90 -1.65
C GLN A 70 -6.38 -9.31 -0.32
N LEU A 71 -6.58 -10.05 0.76
CA LEU A 71 -5.95 -9.68 2.03
C LEU A 71 -4.43 -9.87 1.94
N PHE A 72 -3.70 -8.94 2.53
CA PHE A 72 -2.25 -8.95 2.54
C PHE A 72 -1.70 -10.03 3.46
N ASP A 73 -0.93 -10.96 2.89
CA ASP A 73 -0.12 -11.92 3.62
C ASP A 73 1.37 -11.70 3.31
N PRO A 74 2.10 -10.90 4.12
CA PRO A 74 3.54 -10.74 3.94
C PRO A 74 4.35 -12.01 4.19
N SER A 75 3.77 -12.99 4.90
CA SER A 75 4.45 -14.23 5.27
C SER A 75 4.40 -15.29 4.18
N GLY A 76 3.39 -15.23 3.29
CA GLY A 76 3.12 -16.25 2.27
C GLY A 76 2.76 -17.62 2.87
N LYS A 77 2.20 -17.63 4.09
CA LYS A 77 1.88 -18.86 4.85
C LYS A 77 0.37 -19.00 5.11
N ASP A 78 -0.45 -18.36 4.29
CA ASP A 78 -1.90 -18.31 4.43
C ASP A 78 -2.34 -17.73 5.79
N ARG A 79 -1.69 -16.63 6.18
CA ARG A 79 -1.99 -15.88 7.42
C ARG A 79 -2.25 -14.41 7.11
N PRO A 80 -3.26 -14.10 6.30
CA PRO A 80 -3.52 -12.73 5.89
C PRO A 80 -3.90 -11.82 7.06
N MET A 81 -3.45 -10.57 6.99
CA MET A 81 -3.83 -9.52 7.94
C MET A 81 -5.19 -8.94 7.55
N LYS A 82 -6.21 -9.13 8.40
CA LYS A 82 -7.63 -8.84 8.07
C LYS A 82 -7.93 -7.40 7.63
N GLU A 83 -7.19 -6.42 8.16
CA GLU A 83 -7.41 -4.99 7.86
C GLU A 83 -6.58 -4.50 6.66
N TRP A 84 -5.74 -5.35 6.07
CA TRP A 84 -4.83 -4.96 5.02
C TRP A 84 -5.24 -5.56 3.68
N VAL A 85 -5.58 -4.71 2.72
CA VAL A 85 -6.03 -5.12 1.39
C VAL A 85 -4.95 -4.77 0.37
N GLN A 86 -4.46 -5.77 -0.35
CA GLN A 86 -3.56 -5.63 -1.50
C GLN A 86 -4.40 -5.40 -2.76
N VAL A 87 -4.16 -4.28 -3.46
CA VAL A 87 -4.92 -3.86 -4.64
C VAL A 87 -4.00 -3.75 -5.86
N PRO A 88 -4.33 -4.42 -6.98
CA PRO A 88 -3.56 -4.35 -8.22
C PRO A 88 -3.45 -2.95 -8.81
N PHE A 89 -2.44 -2.76 -9.67
CA PHE A 89 -2.20 -1.50 -10.38
C PHE A 89 -3.26 -1.15 -11.43
N ASP A 90 -4.08 -2.12 -11.86
CA ASP A 90 -5.23 -1.88 -12.74
C ASP A 90 -6.18 -0.84 -12.14
N TYR A 91 -6.24 -0.78 -10.80
CA TYR A 91 -7.03 0.19 -10.03
C TYR A 91 -6.22 1.39 -9.52
N LYS A 92 -5.12 1.76 -10.20
CA LYS A 92 -4.27 2.92 -9.86
C LYS A 92 -5.01 4.22 -9.55
N VAL A 93 -6.14 4.47 -10.21
CA VAL A 93 -6.97 5.66 -9.96
C VAL A 93 -7.62 5.67 -8.57
N LYS A 94 -7.81 4.49 -7.96
CA LYS A 94 -8.33 4.32 -6.59
C LYS A 94 -7.23 4.39 -5.52
N TRP A 95 -5.95 4.35 -5.89
CA TRP A 95 -4.87 4.28 -4.91
C TRP A 95 -4.79 5.50 -4.01
N LEU A 96 -4.88 6.71 -4.55
CA LEU A 96 -4.84 7.93 -3.73
C LEU A 96 -6.08 8.06 -2.80
N PRO A 97 -7.32 7.83 -3.27
CA PRO A 97 -8.49 7.76 -2.38
C PRO A 97 -8.34 6.74 -1.24
N PHE A 98 -7.91 5.51 -1.53
CA PHE A 98 -7.71 4.50 -0.49
C PHE A 98 -6.53 4.83 0.44
N ALA A 99 -5.45 5.42 -0.06
CA ALA A 99 -4.34 5.86 0.78
C ALA A 99 -4.77 6.96 1.77
N LYS A 100 -5.62 7.90 1.33
CA LYS A 100 -6.21 8.92 2.21
C LYS A 100 -7.12 8.30 3.28
N ALA A 101 -7.94 7.31 2.90
CA ALA A 101 -8.78 6.59 3.85
C ALA A 101 -7.93 5.81 4.89
N ALA A 102 -6.90 5.11 4.42
CA ALA A 102 -5.97 4.38 5.29
C ALA A 102 -5.21 5.32 6.24
N TYR A 103 -4.75 6.47 5.75
CA TYR A 103 -4.13 7.51 6.57
C TYR A 103 -5.10 8.00 7.66
N ASN A 104 -6.34 8.34 7.29
CA ASN A 104 -7.35 8.79 8.24
C ASN A 104 -7.69 7.73 9.29
N TYR A 105 -7.64 6.46 8.93
CA TYR A 105 -7.92 5.36 9.86
C TYR A 105 -6.85 5.20 10.94
N VAL A 106 -5.56 5.44 10.62
CA VAL A 106 -4.47 5.25 11.60
C VAL A 106 -4.06 6.52 12.35
N LYS A 107 -4.46 7.70 11.84
CA LYS A 107 -4.05 9.01 12.35
C LYS A 107 -4.40 9.21 13.82
#